data_AF-A0A816H691-F1
#
_entry.id   AF-A0A816H691-F1
#
_cell.length_a   1.000
_cell.length_b   1.000
_cell.length_c   1.000
_cell.angle_alpha   90.00
_cell.angle_beta   90.00
_cell.angle_gamma   90.00
#
_symmetry.space_group_name_H-M   'P 1'
#
loop_
_entity.id
_entity.type
_entity.pdbx_description
1 polymer ?
#
loop_
_entity_poly.entity_id
_entity_poly.type
_entity_poly.pdbx_seq_one_letter_code
_entity_poly.pdbx_strand_id
1 'polypeptide(L)'
;ERDGDDETFIDGGVFANDPEMAALWAIRMQWKKPVNYHLISIGTGCYNAKLSVDNWKGGYKYWLLDTNGLLVNVLMDGPRSLIETVMNKLATFDNIKRIKFNYQLKESIELDDPGFAAKFNKEWEILKTGDDYKVLVYFYKEHIKKQRNSSEQ
;
A
#
# COMPACT_ATOMS: atom_id res chain seq x y z
N GLU A 1 -19.82 -37.00 11.96
CA GLU A 1 -19.71 -35.90 10.99
C GLU A 1 -18.58 -34.96 11.41
N ARG A 2 -18.00 -34.15 10.52
CA ARG A 2 -17.07 -33.10 10.93
C ARG A 2 -17.89 -31.94 11.48
N ASP A 3 -17.83 -31.70 12.78
CA ASP A 3 -18.13 -30.38 13.35
C ASP A 3 -17.04 -29.44 12.82
N GLY A 4 -17.29 -28.85 11.65
CA GLY A 4 -16.53 -27.73 11.16
C GLY A 4 -17.13 -26.50 11.80
N ASP A 5 -16.40 -25.88 12.73
CA ASP A 5 -16.63 -24.47 13.04
C ASP A 5 -16.62 -23.72 11.70
N ASP A 6 -17.73 -23.08 11.35
CA ASP A 6 -17.79 -22.25 10.15
C ASP A 6 -16.84 -21.06 10.36
N GLU A 7 -15.60 -21.22 9.90
CA GLU A 7 -14.58 -20.18 9.95
C GLU A 7 -15.08 -18.99 9.13
N THR A 8 -15.46 -17.92 9.84
CA THR A 8 -15.90 -16.67 9.22
C THR A 8 -14.67 -15.81 8.93
N PHE A 9 -14.36 -15.64 7.65
CA PHE A 9 -13.28 -14.77 7.20
C PHE A 9 -13.81 -13.39 6.79
N ILE A 10 -13.12 -12.35 7.24
CA ILE A 10 -13.31 -10.97 6.80
C ILE A 10 -12.10 -10.49 6.00
N ASP A 11 -12.22 -9.34 5.35
CA ASP A 11 -11.13 -8.78 4.55
C ASP A 11 -9.83 -8.65 5.36
N GLY A 12 -8.72 -9.13 4.77
CA GLY A 12 -7.38 -9.01 5.35
C GLY A 12 -6.96 -7.55 5.57
N GLY A 13 -7.54 -6.59 4.84
CA GLY A 13 -7.32 -5.16 5.06
C GLY A 13 -7.69 -4.67 6.45
N VAL A 14 -8.57 -5.39 7.16
CA VAL A 14 -8.91 -5.10 8.57
C VAL A 14 -7.70 -5.33 9.50
N PHE A 15 -6.82 -6.26 9.16
CA PHE A 15 -5.67 -6.66 9.99
C PHE A 15 -4.31 -6.24 9.41
N ALA A 16 -4.16 -6.29 8.08
CA ALA A 16 -2.89 -6.11 7.38
C ALA A 16 -3.10 -5.41 6.02
N ASN A 17 -3.63 -4.19 6.04
CA ASN A 17 -3.86 -3.37 4.83
C ASN A 17 -2.58 -3.06 4.02
N ASP A 18 -1.42 -3.11 4.67
CA ASP A 18 -0.10 -3.18 4.02
C ASP A 18 0.59 -4.46 4.51
N PRO A 19 0.52 -5.58 3.77
CA PRO A 19 0.94 -6.89 4.28
C PRO A 19 2.46 -7.06 4.31
N GLU A 20 3.23 -6.04 3.98
CA GLU A 20 4.69 -6.10 3.86
C GLU A 20 5.37 -6.69 5.11
N MET A 21 5.00 -6.19 6.28
CA MET A 21 5.60 -6.65 7.54
C MET A 21 5.15 -8.06 7.91
N ALA A 22 3.88 -8.41 7.64
CA ALA A 22 3.34 -9.75 7.87
C ALA A 22 4.03 -10.78 6.97
N ALA A 23 4.26 -10.45 5.70
CA ALA A 23 4.97 -11.28 4.75
C ALA A 23 6.44 -11.51 5.20
N LEU A 24 7.14 -10.45 5.62
CA LEU A 24 8.50 -10.58 6.13
C LEU A 24 8.56 -11.47 7.38
N TRP A 25 7.62 -11.30 8.31
CA TRP A 25 7.54 -12.13 9.51
C TRP A 25 7.31 -13.61 9.17
N ALA A 26 6.37 -13.91 8.27
CA ALA A 26 6.08 -15.28 7.84
C ALA A 26 7.33 -15.95 7.23
N ILE A 27 8.05 -15.24 6.36
CA ILE A 27 9.29 -15.74 5.75
C ILE A 27 10.35 -16.04 6.82
N ARG A 28 10.51 -15.17 7.83
CA ARG A 28 11.50 -15.37 8.91
C ARG A 28 11.15 -16.53 9.83
N MET A 29 9.87 -16.77 10.08
CA MET A 29 9.44 -17.94 10.83
C MET A 29 9.76 -19.24 10.09
N GLN A 30 9.72 -19.21 8.76
CA GLN A 30 10.04 -20.35 7.91
C GLN A 30 11.56 -20.54 7.72
N TRP A 31 12.30 -19.46 7.50
CA TRP A 31 13.76 -19.46 7.35
C TRP A 31 14.43 -18.87 8.59
N LYS A 32 14.71 -19.74 9.56
CA LYS A 32 15.35 -19.42 10.85
C LYS A 32 16.80 -18.89 10.76
N LYS A 33 17.29 -18.53 9.57
CA LYS A 33 18.64 -18.00 9.36
C LYS A 33 18.56 -16.54 8.87
N PRO A 34 19.43 -15.65 9.37
CA PRO A 34 19.54 -14.31 8.82
C PRO A 34 20.08 -14.42 7.38
N VAL A 35 19.22 -14.06 6.42
CA VAL A 35 19.55 -13.97 5.00
C VAL A 35 19.31 -12.53 4.53
N ASN A 36 19.97 -12.16 3.44
CA ASN A 36 19.73 -10.87 2.80
C ASN A 36 18.35 -10.92 2.13
N TYR A 37 17.46 -10.00 2.51
CA TYR A 37 16.11 -9.92 1.96
C TYR A 37 16.04 -8.83 0.90
N HIS A 38 15.42 -9.13 -0.24
CA HIS A 38 15.10 -8.16 -1.27
C HIS A 38 13.58 -8.03 -1.31
N LEU A 39 13.06 -6.84 -1.01
CA LEU A 39 11.65 -6.61 -0.76
C LEU A 39 11.12 -5.52 -1.69
N ILE A 40 10.06 -5.85 -2.41
CA ILE A 40 9.32 -4.93 -3.28
C ILE A 40 7.90 -4.87 -2.73
N SER A 41 7.49 -3.69 -2.27
CA SER A 41 6.13 -3.40 -1.81
C SER A 41 5.42 -2.50 -2.83
N ILE A 42 4.20 -2.86 -3.21
CA ILE A 42 3.39 -2.11 -4.17
C ILE A 42 2.07 -1.77 -3.49
N GLY A 43 1.86 -0.48 -3.25
CA GLY A 43 0.61 0.07 -2.75
C GLY A 43 -0.36 0.42 -3.88
N THR A 44 -1.64 0.49 -3.54
CA THR A 44 -2.72 0.91 -4.44
C THR A 44 -2.81 2.44 -4.59
N GLY A 45 -1.93 3.18 -3.93
CA GLY A 45 -1.93 4.64 -3.89
C GLY A 45 -2.51 5.19 -2.58
N CYS A 46 -2.22 6.44 -2.28
CA CYS A 46 -2.77 7.15 -1.12
C CYS A 46 -3.39 8.48 -1.53
N TYR A 47 -4.56 8.78 -0.98
CA TYR A 47 -5.26 10.05 -1.16
C TYR A 47 -5.38 10.76 0.20
N ASN A 48 -4.83 11.97 0.29
CA ASN A 48 -4.93 12.79 1.51
C ASN A 48 -6.24 13.56 1.48
N ALA A 49 -7.31 12.93 1.95
CA ALA A 49 -8.61 13.58 2.08
C ALA A 49 -8.53 14.74 3.09
N LYS A 50 -9.01 15.93 2.69
CA LYS A 50 -9.18 17.05 3.61
C LYS A 50 -10.45 16.82 4.43
N LEU A 51 -10.30 16.69 5.74
CA LEU A 51 -11.43 16.66 6.67
C LEU A 51 -11.95 18.08 6.91
N SER A 52 -13.17 18.37 6.46
CA SER A 52 -13.89 19.57 6.89
C SER A 52 -14.58 19.28 8.21
N VAL A 53 -14.27 20.08 9.23
CA VAL A 53 -14.81 19.97 10.59
C VAL A 53 -16.16 20.69 10.71
N ASP A 54 -16.56 21.44 9.69
CA ASP A 54 -17.66 22.40 9.75
C ASP A 54 -19.05 21.73 9.87
N ASN A 55 -19.14 20.42 9.61
CA ASN A 55 -20.40 19.65 9.64
C ASN A 55 -20.35 18.44 10.59
N TRP A 56 -19.54 18.50 11.66
CA TRP A 56 -19.47 17.42 12.65
C TRP A 56 -20.84 17.21 13.32
N LYS A 57 -21.41 16.00 13.17
CA LYS A 57 -22.63 15.57 13.90
C LYS A 57 -22.36 14.55 15.00
N GLY A 58 -21.18 13.91 14.98
CA GLY A 58 -20.73 12.95 16.00
C GLY A 58 -21.48 11.62 15.97
N GLY A 59 -21.01 10.66 16.78
CA GLY A 59 -21.61 9.33 16.90
C GLY A 59 -21.29 8.37 15.75
N TYR A 60 -21.57 7.07 15.96
CA TYR A 60 -21.15 6.00 15.03
C TYR A 60 -21.76 6.15 13.63
N LYS A 61 -23.00 6.63 13.52
CA LYS A 61 -23.67 6.84 12.23
C LYS A 61 -22.92 7.86 11.37
N TYR A 62 -22.48 8.95 11.99
CA TYR A 62 -21.70 9.96 11.30
C TYR A 62 -20.36 9.40 10.81
N TRP A 63 -19.65 8.67 11.67
CA TRP A 63 -18.31 8.13 11.38
C TRP A 63 -18.30 6.95 10.39
N LEU A 64 -19.36 6.15 10.35
CA LEU A 64 -19.45 4.95 9.51
C LEU A 64 -20.29 5.17 8.24
N LEU A 65 -21.36 5.96 8.31
CA LEU A 65 -22.34 6.07 7.23
C LEU A 65 -22.30 7.46 6.57
N ASP A 66 -22.43 8.53 7.35
CA ASP A 66 -22.64 9.88 6.79
C ASP A 66 -21.37 10.52 6.21
N THR A 67 -20.20 9.91 6.43
CA THR A 67 -18.88 10.39 5.97
C THR A 67 -18.16 9.39 5.07
N ASN A 68 -18.92 8.55 4.33
CA ASN A 68 -18.38 7.51 3.45
C ASN A 68 -17.38 6.58 4.17
N GLY A 69 -17.73 6.14 5.39
CA GLY A 69 -16.89 5.21 6.14
C GLY A 69 -15.57 5.81 6.62
N LEU A 70 -15.51 7.11 6.93
CA LEU A 70 -14.29 7.80 7.35
C LEU A 70 -13.52 7.06 8.44
N LEU A 71 -14.21 6.52 9.45
CA LEU A 71 -13.55 5.75 10.51
C LEU A 71 -12.82 4.51 9.96
N VAL A 72 -13.45 3.79 9.02
CA VAL A 72 -12.85 2.61 8.38
C VAL A 72 -11.64 3.04 7.54
N ASN A 73 -11.78 4.10 6.74
CA ASN A 73 -10.69 4.63 5.91
C ASN A 73 -9.49 5.06 6.76
N VAL A 74 -9.72 5.74 7.89
CA VAL A 74 -8.65 6.13 8.83
C VAL A 74 -7.99 4.90 9.46
N LEU A 75 -8.78 3.92 9.89
CA LEU A 75 -8.27 2.67 10.46
C LEU A 75 -7.49 1.83 9.46
N MET A 76 -7.82 1.92 8.16
CA MET A 76 -7.08 1.25 7.09
C MET A 76 -5.82 2.01 6.66
N ASP A 77 -5.82 3.34 6.68
CA ASP A 77 -4.66 4.16 6.31
C ASP A 77 -3.58 4.20 7.41
N GLY A 78 -3.99 4.17 8.69
CA GLY A 78 -3.07 4.18 9.82
C GLY A 78 -2.00 3.08 9.77
N PRO A 79 -2.37 1.79 9.61
CA PRO A 79 -1.44 0.69 9.45
C PRO A 79 -0.50 0.87 8.26
N ARG A 80 -0.98 1.36 7.11
CA ARG A 80 -0.13 1.60 5.93
C ARG A 80 1.00 2.59 6.23
N SER A 81 0.66 3.74 6.82
CA SER A 81 1.65 4.77 7.16
C SER A 81 2.66 4.30 8.22
N LEU A 82 2.15 3.59 9.23
CA LEU A 82 2.98 3.01 10.29
C LEU A 82 3.96 1.96 9.73
N ILE A 83 3.45 1.01 8.94
CA ILE A 83 4.26 -0.08 8.36
C ILE A 83 5.32 0.49 7.44
N GLU A 84 5.01 1.51 6.65
CA GLU A 84 5.99 2.17 5.80
C GLU A 84 7.15 2.78 6.60
N THR A 85 6.84 3.44 7.72
CA THR A 85 7.85 4.03 8.61
C THR A 85 8.70 2.95 9.28
N VAL A 86 8.06 1.91 9.81
CA VAL A 86 8.74 0.81 10.50
C VAL A 86 9.63 0.03 9.54
N MET A 87 9.14 -0.31 8.35
CA MET A 87 9.89 -1.06 7.35
C MET A 87 11.05 -0.26 6.75
N ASN A 88 10.90 1.06 6.58
CA ASN A 88 12.03 1.92 6.21
C ASN A 88 13.16 1.87 7.25
N LYS A 89 12.82 1.93 8.55
CA LYS A 89 13.81 1.80 9.62
C LYS A 89 14.38 0.39 9.72
N LEU A 90 13.56 -0.65 9.62
CA LEU A 90 14.05 -2.04 9.65
C LEU A 90 15.02 -2.30 8.50
N ALA A 91 14.75 -1.78 7.30
CA ALA A 91 15.62 -1.95 6.15
C ALA A 91 17.03 -1.35 6.35
N THR A 92 17.17 -0.28 7.14
CA THR A 92 18.49 0.30 7.43
C THR A 92 19.32 -0.55 8.39
N PHE A 93 18.70 -1.40 9.21
CA PHE A 93 19.40 -2.16 10.25
C PHE A 93 19.51 -3.67 9.96
N ASP A 94 18.74 -4.21 9.00
CA ASP A 94 18.42 -5.64 8.99
C ASP A 94 18.66 -6.37 7.66
N ASN A 95 19.72 -6.03 6.93
CA ASN A 95 20.09 -6.66 5.66
C ASN A 95 18.92 -6.77 4.65
N ILE A 96 18.00 -5.79 4.66
CA ILE A 96 16.86 -5.73 3.74
C ILE A 96 17.11 -4.64 2.71
N LYS A 97 17.14 -5.01 1.44
CA LYS A 97 17.04 -4.06 0.33
C LYS A 97 15.57 -3.88 -0.02
N ARG A 98 15.00 -2.75 0.37
CA ARG A 98 13.57 -2.45 0.24
C ARG A 98 13.33 -1.38 -0.82
N ILE A 99 12.31 -1.59 -1.65
CA ILE A 99 11.71 -0.56 -2.49
C ILE A 99 10.19 -0.60 -2.27
N LYS A 100 9.57 0.56 -2.05
CA LYS A 100 8.11 0.69 -2.01
C LYS A 100 7.64 1.66 -3.07
N PHE A 101 6.64 1.23 -3.85
CA PHE A 101 5.93 2.06 -4.80
C PHE A 101 4.54 2.34 -4.25
N ASN A 102 4.28 3.59 -3.87
CA ASN A 102 2.98 4.01 -3.41
C ASN A 102 2.73 5.46 -3.85
N TYR A 103 1.85 5.63 -4.83
CA TYR A 103 1.65 6.91 -5.49
C TYR A 103 0.70 7.81 -4.69
N GLN A 104 0.99 9.11 -4.62
CA GLN A 104 0.05 10.07 -4.09
C GLN A 104 -1.02 10.40 -5.15
N LEU A 105 -2.23 9.91 -4.95
CA LEU A 105 -3.39 10.24 -5.78
C LEU A 105 -3.79 11.70 -5.57
N LYS A 106 -4.19 12.36 -6.66
CA LYS A 106 -4.69 13.73 -6.69
C LYS A 106 -6.21 13.81 -6.58
N GLU A 107 -6.90 12.78 -7.04
CA GLU A 107 -8.34 12.63 -6.94
C GLU A 107 -8.69 11.40 -6.09
N SER A 108 -9.80 11.47 -5.35
CA SER A 108 -10.32 10.31 -4.61
C SER A 108 -10.92 9.31 -5.60
N ILE A 109 -10.53 8.05 -5.48
CA ILE A 109 -11.09 6.94 -6.26
C ILE A 109 -11.61 5.91 -5.28
N GLU A 110 -12.91 5.62 -5.34
CA GLU A 110 -13.55 4.63 -4.49
C GLU A 110 -13.27 3.21 -5.01
N LEU A 111 -13.22 2.23 -4.09
CA LEU A 111 -12.89 0.83 -4.40
C LEU A 111 -13.97 0.14 -5.25
N ASP A 112 -15.22 0.51 -5.04
CA ASP A 112 -16.42 -0.04 -5.67
C ASP A 112 -16.94 0.83 -6.83
N ASP A 113 -16.14 1.79 -7.30
CA ASP A 113 -16.51 2.66 -8.39
C ASP A 113 -16.59 1.90 -9.74
N PRO A 114 -17.78 1.81 -10.39
CA PRO A 114 -17.91 1.14 -11.67
C PRO A 114 -17.10 1.81 -12.80
N GLY A 115 -16.73 3.07 -12.62
CA GLY A 115 -15.86 3.84 -13.51
C GLY A 115 -14.37 3.80 -13.13
N PHE A 116 -13.96 2.96 -12.18
CA PHE A 116 -12.59 2.90 -11.64
C PHE A 116 -11.53 2.91 -12.75
N ALA A 117 -11.64 2.02 -13.74
CA ALA A 117 -10.63 1.90 -14.78
C ALA A 117 -10.45 3.20 -15.59
N ALA A 118 -11.55 3.89 -15.91
CA ALA A 118 -11.49 5.15 -16.65
C ALA A 118 -10.90 6.28 -15.80
N LYS A 119 -11.30 6.37 -14.52
CA LYS A 119 -10.76 7.36 -13.57
C LYS A 119 -9.27 7.13 -13.31
N PHE A 120 -8.88 5.88 -13.07
CA PHE A 120 -7.48 5.51 -12.87
C PHE A 120 -6.64 5.79 -14.11
N ASN A 121 -7.12 5.52 -15.32
CA ASN A 121 -6.37 5.84 -16.54
C ASN A 121 -6.12 7.35 -16.67
N LYS A 122 -7.12 8.19 -16.38
CA LYS A 122 -6.97 9.65 -16.38
C LYS A 122 -5.97 10.09 -15.31
N GLU A 123 -6.10 9.55 -14.10
CA GLU A 123 -5.17 9.83 -13.00
C GLU A 123 -3.74 9.40 -13.34
N TRP A 124 -3.57 8.25 -13.99
CA TRP A 124 -2.28 7.72 -14.41
C TRP A 124 -1.56 8.63 -15.40
N GLU A 125 -2.28 9.21 -16.38
CA GLU A 125 -1.70 10.20 -17.29
C GLU A 125 -1.19 11.44 -16.54
N ILE A 126 -1.86 11.82 -15.46
CA ILE A 126 -1.40 12.92 -14.61
C ILE A 126 -0.19 12.48 -13.77
N LEU A 127 -0.21 11.28 -13.19
CA LEU A 127 0.89 10.74 -12.37
C LEU A 127 2.20 10.61 -13.16
N LYS A 128 2.14 10.31 -14.47
CA LYS A 128 3.31 10.29 -15.36
C LYS A 128 4.08 11.61 -15.45
N THR A 129 3.46 12.71 -15.06
CA THR A 129 4.11 14.03 -15.05
C THR A 129 4.80 14.34 -13.71
N GLY A 130 4.47 13.59 -12.66
CA GLY A 130 4.96 13.78 -11.29
C GLY A 130 6.38 13.27 -11.05
N ASP A 131 6.96 13.68 -9.93
CA ASP A 131 8.34 13.33 -9.57
C ASP A 131 8.49 11.83 -9.23
N ASP A 132 7.48 11.22 -8.61
CA ASP A 132 7.47 9.77 -8.33
C ASP A 132 7.63 8.94 -9.61
N TYR A 133 6.98 9.34 -10.70
CA TYR A 133 7.14 8.66 -11.99
C TYR A 133 8.53 8.89 -12.59
N LYS A 134 9.10 10.09 -12.45
CA LYS A 134 10.49 10.35 -12.91
C LYS A 134 11.49 9.46 -12.17
N VAL A 135 11.31 9.31 -10.85
CA VAL A 135 12.13 8.42 -10.01
C VAL A 135 11.98 6.96 -10.46
N LEU A 136 10.75 6.51 -10.72
CA LEU A 136 10.49 5.16 -11.26
C LEU A 136 11.20 4.93 -12.60
N VAL A 137 11.06 5.87 -13.54
CA VAL A 137 11.71 5.78 -14.87
C VAL A 137 13.23 5.80 -14.75
N TYR A 138 13.79 6.63 -13.87
CA TYR A 138 15.22 6.65 -13.59
C TYR A 138 15.70 5.29 -13.06
N PHE A 139 15.02 4.76 -12.04
CA PHE A 139 15.35 3.45 -11.46
C PHE A 139 15.31 2.34 -12.51
N TYR A 140 14.24 2.30 -13.32
CA TYR A 140 14.10 1.33 -14.40
C TYR A 140 15.25 1.41 -15.42
N LYS A 141 15.62 2.62 -15.83
CA LYS A 141 16.71 2.82 -16.81
C LYS A 141 18.07 2.40 -16.25
N GLU A 142 18.41 2.87 -15.05
CA GLU A 142 19.74 2.64 -14.46
C GLU A 142 19.94 1.22 -13.95
N HIS A 143 18.90 0.59 -13.39
CA HIS A 143 19.07 -0.68 -12.68
C HIS A 143 18.50 -1.88 -13.43
N ILE A 144 17.45 -1.72 -14.25
CA ILE A 144 16.82 -2.84 -14.97
C ILE A 144 17.32 -2.89 -16.41
N LYS A 145 17.18 -1.79 -17.16
CA LYS A 145 17.54 -1.76 -18.59
C LYS A 145 19.06 -1.87 -18.81
N LYS A 146 19.85 -1.21 -17.97
CA LYS A 146 21.32 -1.28 -18.03
C LYS A 146 21.86 -2.68 -17.75
N GLN A 147 21.27 -3.40 -16.79
CA GLN A 147 21.64 -4.80 -16.52
C GLN A 147 21.35 -5.70 -17.71
N ARG A 148 20.19 -5.54 -18.36
CA ARG A 148 19.81 -6.33 -19.54
C ARG A 148 20.83 -6.20 -20.68
N ASN A 149 21.33 -4.98 -20.93
CA ASN A 149 22.37 -4.71 -21.93
C ASN A 149 23.77 -5.19 -21.50
N SER A 150 24.01 -5.37 -20.20
CA SER A 150 25.31 -5.83 -19.65
C SER A 150 25.40 -7.36 -19.59
N SER A 151 24.27 -8.07 -19.56
CA SER A 151 24.17 -9.53 -19.59
C SER A 151 24.09 -10.12 -21.00
N GLU A 152 24.03 -9.28 -22.03
CA GLU A 152 24.08 -9.66 -23.46
C GLU A 152 25.46 -9.42 -24.10
N GLN A 153 26.48 -9.09 -23.30
CA GLN A 153 27.90 -9.03 -23.69
C GLN A 153 28.70 -10.08 -22.92
#